data_AF-A0A3A9FK31-F1
#
_entry.id   AF-A0A3A9FK31-F1
#
_cell.length_a   1.000
_cell.length_b   1.000
_cell.length_c   1.000
_cell.angle_alpha   90.00
_cell.angle_beta   90.00
_cell.angle_gamma   90.00
#
_symmetry.space_group_name_H-M   'P 1'
#
loop_
_entity.id
_entity.type
_entity.pdbx_description
1 polymer ?
#
loop_
_entity_poly.entity_id
_entity_poly.type
_entity_poly.pdbx_seq_one_letter_code
_entity_poly.pdbx_strand_id
1 'polypeptide(L)'
;MLSFEEAKKIGIDACIKKLGISFVKQYSDSFCTAYGWGEKDNTVFCFAGVDDNPEEITDTEELILTGNHNFPYRVSCNVNIINNSITYVECIVPIYSS
;
A
#
# COMPACT_ATOMS: atom_id res chain seq x y z
N MET A 1 20.16 8.01 -13.02
CA MET A 1 19.09 8.39 -12.08
C MET A 1 17.76 8.13 -12.78
N LEU A 2 16.83 7.44 -12.14
CA LEU A 2 15.50 7.18 -12.69
C LEU A 2 14.72 8.49 -12.79
N SER A 3 13.87 8.60 -13.80
CA SER A 3 12.81 9.60 -13.83
C SER A 3 11.74 9.29 -12.78
N PHE A 4 10.92 10.28 -12.46
CA PHE A 4 9.79 10.11 -11.55
C PHE A 4 8.83 8.99 -12.00
N GLU A 5 8.48 8.94 -13.29
CA GLU A 5 7.56 7.93 -13.82
C GLU A 5 8.15 6.52 -13.78
N GLU A 6 9.46 6.37 -14.05
CA GLU A 6 10.14 5.08 -13.92
C GLU A 6 10.18 4.62 -12.47
N ALA A 7 10.54 5.51 -11.55
CA ALA A 7 10.57 5.22 -10.13
C ALA A 7 9.17 4.86 -9.61
N LYS A 8 8.14 5.66 -9.93
CA LYS A 8 6.75 5.37 -9.60
C LYS A 8 6.34 3.96 -10.04
N LYS A 9 6.60 3.61 -11.31
CA LYS A 9 6.25 2.28 -11.83
C LYS A 9 6.97 1.16 -11.07
N ILE A 10 8.29 1.30 -10.87
CA ILE A 10 9.10 0.32 -10.14
C ILE A 10 8.61 0.16 -8.70
N GLY A 11 8.27 1.25 -8.03
CA GLY A 11 7.84 1.24 -6.63
C GLY A 11 6.48 0.58 -6.45
N ILE A 12 5.49 0.93 -7.30
CA ILE A 12 4.17 0.31 -7.27
C ILE A 12 4.26 -1.18 -7.61
N ASP A 13 5.02 -1.57 -8.64
CA ASP A 13 5.22 -2.98 -9.00
C ASP A 13 5.87 -3.76 -7.86
N ALA A 14 6.82 -3.16 -7.14
CA ALA A 14 7.45 -3.76 -5.97
C ALA A 14 6.44 -3.99 -4.84
N CYS A 15 5.57 -3.02 -4.55
CA CYS A 15 4.52 -3.15 -3.56
C CYS A 15 3.52 -4.26 -3.94
N ILE A 16 3.03 -4.27 -5.18
CA ILE A 16 2.11 -5.31 -5.68
C ILE A 16 2.74 -6.70 -5.57
N LYS A 17 4.02 -6.84 -5.95
CA LYS A 17 4.74 -8.11 -5.83
C LYS A 17 4.87 -8.56 -4.37
N LYS A 18 5.08 -7.62 -3.44
CA LYS A 18 5.20 -7.91 -2.01
C LYS A 18 3.87 -8.33 -1.39
N LEU A 19 2.77 -7.70 -1.79
CA LEU A 19 1.40 -8.06 -1.37
C LEU A 19 0.94 -9.40 -1.97
N GLY A 20 1.43 -9.72 -3.18
CA GLY A 20 1.03 -10.89 -3.94
C GLY A 20 0.04 -10.52 -5.04
N ILE A 21 0.45 -10.76 -6.29
CA ILE A 21 -0.33 -10.36 -7.48
C ILE A 21 -1.71 -11.01 -7.48
N SER A 22 -1.82 -12.29 -7.08
CA SER A 22 -3.10 -12.99 -7.02
C SER A 22 -4.04 -12.38 -5.98
N PHE A 23 -3.51 -11.98 -4.82
CA PHE A 23 -4.28 -11.30 -3.78
C PHE A 23 -4.78 -9.94 -4.27
N VAL A 24 -3.91 -9.11 -4.83
CA VAL A 24 -4.29 -7.81 -5.39
C VAL A 24 -5.37 -7.95 -6.48
N LYS A 25 -5.28 -8.97 -7.33
CA LYS A 25 -6.29 -9.26 -8.35
C LYS A 25 -7.63 -9.71 -7.77
N GLN A 26 -7.60 -10.49 -6.69
CA GLN A 26 -8.81 -10.97 -6.02
C GLN A 26 -9.59 -9.82 -5.37
N TYR A 27 -8.88 -8.79 -4.89
CA TYR A 27 -9.46 -7.62 -4.22
C TYR A 27 -9.28 -6.34 -5.04
N SER A 28 -9.43 -6.41 -6.36
CA SER A 28 -9.19 -5.27 -7.26
C SER A 28 -10.11 -4.08 -6.99
N ASP A 29 -11.33 -4.34 -6.51
CA ASP A 29 -12.34 -3.30 -6.28
C ASP A 29 -11.99 -2.42 -5.07
N SER A 30 -11.16 -2.92 -4.16
CA SER A 30 -10.66 -2.23 -2.96
C SER A 30 -9.14 -1.98 -3.01
N PHE A 31 -8.50 -2.24 -4.15
CA PHE A 31 -7.07 -1.99 -4.34
C PHE A 31 -6.83 -0.52 -4.67
N CYS A 32 -5.90 0.11 -3.96
CA CYS A 32 -5.50 1.49 -4.21
C CYS A 32 -3.98 1.65 -4.26
N THR A 33 -3.55 2.68 -4.97
CA THR A 33 -2.15 3.07 -5.09
C THR A 33 -2.01 4.57 -4.87
N ALA A 34 -0.94 4.99 -4.21
CA ALA A 34 -0.57 6.40 -4.09
C ALA A 34 0.94 6.55 -4.32
N TYR A 35 1.36 7.72 -4.78
CA TYR A 35 2.77 8.03 -4.99
C TYR A 35 3.03 9.52 -4.81
N GLY A 36 4.27 9.86 -4.45
CA GLY A 36 4.66 11.24 -4.19
C GLY A 36 6.15 11.47 -4.35
N TRP A 37 6.53 12.73 -4.56
CA TRP A 37 7.93 13.16 -4.66
C TRP A 37 8.37 13.82 -3.35
N GLY A 38 9.46 13.32 -2.77
CA GLY A 38 10.15 13.95 -1.65
C GLY A 38 11.16 14.96 -2.16
N GLU A 39 10.82 16.26 -2.10
CA GLU A 39 11.69 17.33 -2.59
C GLU A 39 13.04 17.41 -1.88
N LYS A 40 13.08 17.11 -0.56
CA LYS A 40 14.32 17.22 0.24
C LYS A 40 15.36 16.16 -0.08
N ASP A 41 14.94 14.97 -0.46
CA ASP A 41 15.81 13.80 -0.58
C ASP A 41 15.87 13.22 -2.00
N ASN A 42 15.18 13.86 -2.97
CA ASN A 42 15.04 13.38 -4.35
C ASN A 42 14.53 11.92 -4.37
N THR A 43 13.53 11.65 -3.54
CA THR A 43 12.97 10.32 -3.30
C THR A 43 11.57 10.21 -3.90
N VAL A 44 11.24 9.00 -4.36
CA VAL A 44 9.87 8.68 -4.76
C VAL A 44 9.26 7.76 -3.72
N PHE A 45 8.15 8.18 -3.14
CA PHE A 45 7.33 7.38 -2.25
C PHE A 45 6.27 6.65 -3.07
N CYS A 46 6.07 5.37 -2.81
CA CYS A 46 5.05 4.55 -3.45
C CYS A 46 4.32 3.71 -2.40
N PHE A 47 2.99 3.73 -2.47
CA PHE A 47 2.08 2.97 -1.65
C PHE A 47 1.23 2.09 -2.57
N ALA A 48 1.03 0.85 -2.17
CA ALA A 48 -0.07 0.03 -2.68
C ALA A 48 -0.75 -0.68 -1.50
N GLY A 49 -2.06 -0.83 -1.54
CA GLY A 49 -2.81 -1.48 -0.48
C GLY A 49 -4.17 -1.95 -0.94
N VAL A 50 -4.73 -2.86 -0.16
CA VAL A 50 -6.12 -3.29 -0.25
C VAL A 50 -6.75 -2.92 1.08
N ASP A 51 -7.85 -2.17 1.02
CA ASP A 51 -8.64 -1.80 2.18
C ASP A 51 -10.10 -2.12 1.86
N ASP A 52 -10.61 -3.22 2.40
CA ASP A 52 -11.97 -3.69 2.18
C ASP A 52 -12.99 -3.02 3.11
N ASN A 53 -12.59 -1.99 3.87
CA ASN A 53 -13.52 -1.18 4.66
C ASN A 53 -14.26 -0.18 3.75
N PRO A 54 -15.55 -0.37 3.44
CA PRO A 54 -16.22 0.44 2.43
C PRO A 54 -16.45 1.89 2.87
N GLU A 55 -16.58 2.16 4.18
CA GLU A 55 -16.80 3.51 4.71
C GLU A 55 -16.40 3.59 6.18
N GLU A 56 -15.25 4.18 6.48
CA GLU A 56 -15.09 4.99 7.70
C GLU A 56 -14.36 6.29 7.34
N ILE A 57 -15.02 7.16 6.57
CA ILE A 57 -14.79 8.60 6.72
C ILE A 57 -15.57 9.01 7.96
N THR A 58 -14.94 8.88 9.12
CA THR A 58 -15.47 9.43 10.37
C THR A 58 -14.39 10.31 10.97
N ASP A 59 -14.62 11.61 10.77
CA ASP A 59 -13.95 12.70 11.46
C ASP A 59 -14.40 12.67 12.95
N THR A 60 -13.98 11.67 13.72
CA THR A 60 -14.34 11.54 15.15
C THR A 60 -13.22 10.88 15.96
N GLU A 61 -12.85 11.53 17.05
CA GLU A 61 -11.69 11.23 17.93
C GLU A 61 -11.72 9.89 18.68
N GLU A 62 -12.75 9.06 18.58
CA GLU A 62 -12.75 7.72 19.17
C GLU A 62 -13.88 6.88 18.56
N LEU A 63 -13.56 5.69 18.01
CA LEU A 63 -14.54 4.74 17.48
C LEU A 63 -14.32 3.36 18.11
N ILE A 64 -15.34 2.90 18.84
CA ILE A 64 -15.43 1.55 19.39
C ILE A 64 -16.47 0.77 18.57
N LEU A 65 -16.03 -0.32 17.95
CA LEU A 65 -16.88 -1.18 17.13
C LEU A 65 -17.63 -2.20 18.00
N THR A 66 -18.96 -2.25 17.89
CA THR A 66 -19.86 -3.15 18.65
C THR A 66 -20.54 -4.22 17.77
N GLY A 67 -19.85 -4.70 16.74
CA GLY A 67 -20.35 -5.79 15.88
C GLY A 67 -19.26 -6.83 15.58
N ASN A 68 -19.63 -8.12 15.61
CA ASN A 68 -18.80 -9.21 15.08
C ASN A 68 -18.79 -9.14 13.55
N HIS A 69 -18.06 -8.17 12.99
CA HIS A 69 -17.76 -8.10 11.57
C HIS A 69 -16.36 -8.66 11.34
N ASN A 70 -16.27 -9.82 10.67
CA ASN A 70 -15.01 -10.35 10.19
C ASN A 70 -14.68 -9.72 8.82
N PHE A 71 -14.01 -8.56 8.83
CA PHE A 71 -13.32 -8.00 7.66
C PHE A 71 -11.89 -7.59 8.08
N PRO A 72 -10.91 -8.53 8.06
CA PRO A 72 -9.66 -8.34 8.81
C PRO A 72 -8.43 -7.90 7.99
N TYR A 73 -8.56 -7.53 6.70
CA TYR A 73 -7.37 -7.41 5.83
C TYR A 73 -7.04 -5.98 5.43
N ARG A 74 -6.41 -5.23 6.35
CA ARG A 74 -5.59 -4.08 5.96
C ARG A 74 -4.22 -4.58 5.54
N VAL A 75 -4.00 -4.79 4.24
CA VAL A 75 -2.68 -5.10 3.70
C VAL A 75 -2.16 -3.94 2.88
N SER A 76 -0.90 -3.59 3.09
CA SER A 76 -0.29 -2.42 2.48
C SER A 76 1.20 -2.66 2.31
N CYS A 77 1.80 -1.91 1.39
CA CYS A 77 3.24 -1.87 1.25
C CYS A 77 3.67 -0.48 0.80
N ASN A 78 4.67 0.03 1.51
CA ASN A 78 5.25 1.34 1.37
C ASN A 78 6.71 1.18 1.01
N VAL A 79 7.13 1.83 -0.07
CA VAL A 79 8.53 1.87 -0.49
C VAL A 79 8.97 3.28 -0.81
N ASN A 80 10.26 3.51 -0.57
CA ASN A 80 10.99 4.67 -1.06
C ASN A 80 11.95 4.22 -2.13
N ILE A 81 12.07 5.02 -3.19
CA ILE A 81 13.16 4.87 -4.16
C ILE A 81 14.17 5.96 -3.90
N ILE A 82 15.35 5.54 -3.44
CA ILE A 82 16.47 6.40 -3.11
C ILE A 82 17.66 5.93 -3.95
N ASN A 83 18.27 6.82 -4.72
CA ASN A 83 19.43 6.47 -5.57
C ASN A 83 19.18 5.23 -6.45
N ASN A 84 18.02 5.16 -7.11
CA ASN A 84 17.59 4.02 -7.95
C ASN A 84 17.42 2.68 -7.22
N SER A 85 17.43 2.66 -5.87
CA SER A 85 17.25 1.46 -5.06
C SER A 85 15.93 1.51 -4.30
N ILE A 86 15.26 0.36 -4.19
CA ILE A 86 14.01 0.22 -3.43
C ILE A 86 14.33 -0.02 -1.96
N THR A 87 13.76 0.80 -1.09
CA THR A 87 13.77 0.62 0.36
C THR A 87 12.34 0.39 0.82
N TYR A 88 12.06 -0.77 1.39
CA TYR A 88 10.76 -1.05 2.01
C TYR A 88 10.68 -0.34 3.36
N VAL A 89 9.67 0.49 3.53
CA VAL A 89 9.42 1.25 4.77
C VAL A 89 8.55 0.42 5.71
N GLU A 90 7.40 -0.04 5.21
CA GLU A 90 6.45 -0.85 5.96
C GLU A 90 5.65 -1.69 4.99
N CYS A 91 5.50 -2.99 5.26
CA CYS A 91 4.54 -3.81 4.51
C CYS A 91 3.79 -4.75 5.46
N ILE A 92 2.46 -4.63 5.45
CA ILE A 92 1.53 -5.54 6.10
C ILE A 92 1.05 -6.48 5.00
N VAL A 93 1.52 -7.74 5.03
CA VAL A 93 1.24 -8.71 3.97
C VAL A 93 0.11 -9.66 4.36
N PRO A 94 -0.64 -10.23 3.41
CA PRO A 94 -1.66 -11.24 3.71
C PRO A 94 -1.06 -12.43 4.47
N ILE A 95 -1.73 -12.90 5.52
CA ILE A 95 -1.39 -14.16 6.19
C ILE A 95 -2.05 -15.28 5.40
N TYR A 96 -1.25 -16.05 4.66
CA TYR A 96 -1.73 -17.28 4.03
C TYR A 96 -1.67 -18.40 5.07
N SER A 97 -2.83 -18.88 5.52
CA SER A 97 -2.92 -20.15 6.25
C SER A 97 -2.56 -21.26 5.27
N SER A 98 -1.44 -21.93 5.51
CA SER A 98 -1.01 -23.14 4.80
C SER A 98 -1.90 -24.33 5.12
#